data_AF-A0A833WHY4-F1
#
_entry.id   AF-A0A833WHY4-F1
#
_cell.length_a   1.000
_cell.length_b   1.000
_cell.length_c   1.000
_cell.angle_alpha   90.00
_cell.angle_beta   90.00
_cell.angle_gamma   90.00
#
_symmetry.space_group_name_H-M   'P 1'
#
loop_
_entity.id
_entity.type
_entity.pdbx_description
1 polymer ?
#
loop_
_entity_poly.entity_id
_entity_poly.type
_entity_poly.pdbx_seq_one_letter_code
_entity_poly.pdbx_strand_id
1 'polypeptide(L)'
;MQHDEVIWQVIRHNHCSFMAKIATGNFCRNPYNVTGICNRSSCPLANSRYATIRDHDGVFYLYMKTIERAHMPNKLWERVKLPRNYEKALEIIDKHMMYWPKFLVHKTKQRLTKMTQMRIRMRKLALKTREKIMTTPRKEKKREARREEKAERAAALDKSIEKELLERLQQGVYGDIYNYPVKEYNKVLDIEEGQAASEDEMEPEIEYVEGYDELEEGEDVEDFDGLAISQSHVDYDNGETDGDDEEVEPTAGKRVRKEATSSLRKFEKDEPGTKLKKRARVLVEVEHEDVDERQKAAH
;
A
#
# COMPACT_ATOMS: atom_id res chain seq x y z
N MET A 1 -33.90 -26.88 18.95
CA MET A 1 -33.99 -25.60 19.68
C MET A 1 -32.63 -24.91 19.61
N GLN A 2 -32.59 -23.64 19.25
CA GLN A 2 -31.34 -22.87 19.23
C GLN A 2 -31.13 -22.24 20.61
N HIS A 3 -30.04 -22.61 21.29
CA HIS A 3 -29.74 -22.13 22.65
C HIS A 3 -28.55 -21.16 22.62
N ASP A 4 -28.86 -19.86 22.65
CA ASP A 4 -27.88 -18.77 22.58
C ASP A 4 -26.81 -18.85 23.70
N GLU A 5 -27.17 -19.38 24.87
CA GLU A 5 -26.26 -19.53 26.02
C GLU A 5 -25.18 -20.59 25.80
N VAL A 6 -25.57 -21.76 25.29
CA VAL A 6 -24.63 -22.85 24.98
C VAL A 6 -23.70 -22.42 23.83
N ILE A 7 -24.25 -21.77 22.80
CA ILE A 7 -23.46 -21.24 21.68
C ILE A 7 -22.43 -20.23 22.19
N TRP A 8 -22.82 -19.33 23.10
CA TRP A 8 -21.88 -18.38 23.69
C TRP A 8 -20.76 -19.08 24.48
N GLN A 9 -21.10 -20.07 25.32
CA GLN A 9 -20.10 -20.81 26.09
C GLN A 9 -19.08 -21.51 25.19
N VAL A 10 -19.54 -22.19 24.14
CA VAL A 10 -18.69 -22.85 23.15
C VAL A 10 -17.78 -21.83 22.45
N ILE A 11 -18.34 -20.71 21.96
CA ILE A 11 -17.56 -19.67 21.25
C ILE A 11 -16.54 -18.99 22.17
N ARG A 12 -16.84 -18.83 23.46
CA ARG A 12 -15.96 -18.15 24.43
C ARG A 12 -14.82 -19.03 24.91
N HIS A 13 -15.09 -20.30 25.21
CA HIS A 13 -14.12 -21.21 25.82
C HIS A 13 -13.32 -22.02 24.82
N ASN A 14 -13.91 -22.37 23.68
CA ASN A 14 -13.21 -23.07 22.61
C ASN A 14 -12.58 -22.06 21.64
N HIS A 15 -12.83 -22.21 20.34
CA HIS A 15 -12.28 -21.36 19.30
C HIS A 15 -13.37 -20.50 18.63
N CYS A 16 -13.07 -19.21 18.47
CA CYS A 16 -13.88 -18.28 17.69
C CYS A 16 -12.99 -17.63 16.62
N SER A 17 -13.26 -17.90 15.36
CA SER A 17 -12.48 -17.37 14.21
C SER A 17 -12.48 -15.84 14.14
N PHE A 18 -13.54 -15.20 14.64
CA PHE A 18 -13.68 -13.75 14.64
C PHE A 18 -13.11 -13.08 15.88
N MET A 19 -12.69 -13.82 16.91
CA MET A 19 -12.19 -13.23 18.15
C MET A 19 -10.72 -12.85 18.00
N ALA A 20 -10.39 -11.60 18.31
CA ALA A 20 -9.02 -11.11 18.40
C ALA A 20 -8.73 -10.68 19.84
N LYS A 21 -7.76 -11.35 20.48
CA LYS A 21 -7.28 -10.99 21.82
C LYS A 21 -6.19 -9.93 21.66
N ILE A 22 -6.37 -8.77 22.29
CA ILE A 22 -5.40 -7.68 22.35
C ILE A 22 -5.13 -7.39 23.83
N ALA A 23 -3.99 -6.79 24.18
CA ALA A 23 -3.65 -6.43 25.55
C ALA A 23 -4.76 -5.63 26.29
N THR A 24 -5.54 -4.82 25.56
CA THR A 24 -6.63 -4.01 26.12
C THR A 24 -7.95 -4.77 26.30
N GLY A 25 -8.10 -5.94 25.68
CA GLY A 25 -9.32 -6.74 25.79
C GLY A 25 -9.64 -7.58 24.54
N ASN A 26 -10.83 -8.20 24.56
CA ASN A 26 -11.28 -9.11 23.51
C ASN A 26 -12.15 -8.37 22.48
N PHE A 27 -11.71 -8.36 21.23
CA PHE A 27 -12.42 -7.74 20.12
C PHE A 27 -12.98 -8.80 19.16
N CYS A 28 -13.94 -8.37 18.33
CA CYS A 28 -14.58 -9.22 17.34
C CYS A 28 -14.43 -8.59 15.95
N ARG A 29 -13.85 -9.34 15.01
CA ARG A 29 -13.66 -8.95 13.60
C ARG A 29 -14.91 -9.16 12.74
N ASN A 30 -15.99 -9.73 13.31
CA ASN A 30 -17.21 -10.00 12.55
C ASN A 30 -17.83 -8.67 12.06
N PRO A 31 -18.08 -8.52 10.75
CA PRO A 31 -18.66 -7.29 10.18
C PRO A 31 -20.06 -6.96 10.72
N TYR A 32 -20.79 -7.98 11.19
CA TYR A 32 -22.12 -7.86 11.78
C TYR A 32 -22.08 -7.64 13.29
N ASN A 33 -20.96 -7.27 13.91
CA ASN A 33 -20.96 -6.85 15.31
C ASN A 33 -21.26 -5.35 15.42
N VAL A 34 -22.17 -4.94 16.32
CA VAL A 34 -22.53 -3.52 16.50
C VAL A 34 -21.43 -2.71 17.18
N THR A 35 -20.76 -3.29 18.18
CA THR A 35 -19.79 -2.59 19.05
C THR A 35 -18.34 -2.85 18.66
N GLY A 36 -18.05 -4.02 18.07
CA GLY A 36 -16.69 -4.50 17.78
C GLY A 36 -16.02 -5.22 18.97
N ILE A 37 -16.67 -5.29 20.13
CA ILE A 37 -16.18 -5.98 21.32
C ILE A 37 -16.74 -7.42 21.32
N CYS A 38 -15.93 -8.38 21.78
CA CYS A 38 -16.34 -9.77 21.92
C CYS A 38 -16.98 -10.03 23.30
N ASN A 39 -18.27 -9.69 23.44
CA ASN A 39 -19.07 -9.92 24.65
C ASN A 39 -20.34 -10.72 24.32
N ARG A 40 -20.96 -11.35 25.34
CA ARG A 40 -22.21 -12.13 25.18
C ARG A 40 -23.30 -11.33 24.46
N SER A 41 -23.51 -10.08 24.86
CA SER A 41 -24.52 -9.19 24.28
C SER A 41 -24.14 -8.61 22.91
N SER A 42 -22.86 -8.64 22.54
CA SER A 42 -22.35 -8.03 21.31
C SER A 42 -22.08 -9.04 20.20
N CYS A 43 -22.01 -10.33 20.51
CA CYS A 43 -21.71 -11.35 19.51
C CYS A 43 -22.94 -11.64 18.62
N PRO A 44 -22.85 -11.45 17.29
CA PRO A 44 -23.95 -11.73 16.36
C PRO A 44 -24.16 -13.23 16.08
N LEU A 45 -23.15 -14.07 16.37
CA LEU A 45 -23.25 -15.52 16.21
C LEU A 45 -24.00 -16.16 17.38
N ALA A 46 -23.67 -15.74 18.60
CA ALA A 46 -24.28 -16.26 19.81
C ALA A 46 -25.73 -15.81 19.99
N ASN A 47 -26.08 -14.59 19.56
CA ASN A 47 -27.44 -14.08 19.69
C ASN A 47 -28.25 -14.37 18.44
N SER A 48 -29.40 -15.01 18.63
CA SER A 48 -30.36 -15.29 17.56
C SER A 48 -31.16 -14.05 17.15
N ARG A 49 -31.55 -13.20 18.12
CA ARG A 49 -32.15 -11.88 17.86
C ARG A 49 -31.06 -10.81 17.87
N TYR A 50 -30.65 -10.34 16.69
CA TYR A 50 -29.58 -9.35 16.57
C TYR A 50 -29.83 -8.32 15.46
N ALA A 51 -29.39 -7.07 15.64
CA ALA A 51 -29.59 -6.01 14.66
C ALA A 51 -28.32 -5.16 14.53
N THR A 52 -27.92 -4.84 13.29
CA THR A 52 -26.73 -4.04 12.98
C THR A 52 -26.95 -3.09 11.82
N ILE A 53 -26.03 -2.14 11.65
CA ILE A 53 -26.01 -1.26 10.48
C ILE A 53 -24.76 -1.55 9.67
N ARG A 54 -24.95 -1.71 8.35
CA ARG A 54 -23.86 -1.80 7.39
C ARG A 54 -24.02 -0.78 6.27
N ASP A 55 -22.86 -0.44 5.74
CA ASP A 55 -22.71 0.38 4.54
C ASP A 55 -22.60 -0.56 3.33
N HIS A 56 -23.43 -0.35 2.33
CA HIS A 56 -23.28 -0.92 0.99
C HIS A 56 -23.33 0.24 -0.01
N ASP A 57 -22.23 0.46 -0.73
CA ASP A 57 -22.08 1.44 -1.81
C ASP A 57 -22.62 2.84 -1.49
N GLY A 58 -22.39 3.33 -0.27
CA GLY A 58 -22.82 4.67 0.12
C GLY A 58 -24.29 4.77 0.56
N VAL A 59 -24.99 3.64 0.71
CA VAL A 59 -26.32 3.55 1.33
C VAL A 59 -26.24 2.72 2.62
N PHE A 60 -26.91 3.19 3.68
CA PHE A 60 -26.98 2.45 4.94
C PHE A 60 -28.15 1.48 4.92
N TYR A 61 -27.92 0.28 5.45
CA TYR A 61 -28.93 -0.74 5.62
C TYR A 61 -28.96 -1.19 7.07
N LEU A 62 -30.18 -1.30 7.61
CA LEU A 62 -30.44 -1.97 8.88
C LEU A 62 -30.58 -3.48 8.60
N TYR A 63 -29.65 -4.23 9.16
CA TYR A 63 -29.61 -5.69 9.12
C TYR A 63 -30.27 -6.23 10.37
N MET A 64 -31.30 -7.06 10.23
CA MET A 64 -32.01 -7.70 11.33
C MET A 64 -31.94 -9.21 11.20
N LYS A 65 -31.66 -9.87 12.32
CA LYS A 65 -31.59 -11.32 12.46
C LYS A 65 -32.71 -11.75 13.41
N THR A 66 -33.55 -12.66 12.95
CA THR A 66 -34.67 -13.23 13.71
C THR A 66 -34.45 -14.71 13.98
N ILE A 67 -35.11 -15.23 15.02
CA ILE A 67 -34.96 -16.63 15.45
C ILE A 67 -35.54 -17.60 14.41
N GLU A 68 -36.59 -17.16 13.71
CA GLU A 68 -37.35 -17.97 12.77
C GLU A 68 -36.50 -18.40 11.57
N ARG A 69 -35.58 -17.55 11.13
CA ARG A 69 -34.75 -17.79 9.94
C ARG A 69 -33.42 -18.48 10.24
N ALA A 70 -33.17 -18.89 11.48
CA ALA A 70 -31.89 -19.46 11.88
C ALA A 70 -31.55 -20.76 11.13
N HIS A 71 -32.56 -21.51 10.69
CA HIS A 71 -32.41 -22.71 9.88
C HIS A 71 -31.98 -22.44 8.41
N MET A 72 -32.13 -21.20 7.92
CA MET A 72 -31.76 -20.81 6.56
C MET A 72 -30.65 -19.75 6.58
N PRO A 73 -29.36 -20.13 6.60
CA PRO A 73 -28.25 -19.18 6.72
C PRO A 73 -28.21 -18.13 5.59
N ASN A 74 -28.59 -18.52 4.37
CA ASN A 74 -28.63 -17.62 3.21
C ASN A 74 -29.65 -16.47 3.37
N LYS A 75 -30.73 -16.68 4.13
CA LYS A 75 -31.81 -15.72 4.37
C LYS A 75 -31.84 -15.23 5.82
N LEU A 76 -30.77 -15.48 6.57
CA LEU A 76 -30.67 -15.18 8.01
C LEU A 76 -30.86 -13.69 8.32
N TRP A 77 -30.41 -12.82 7.42
CA TRP A 77 -30.45 -11.37 7.59
C TRP A 77 -31.49 -10.72 6.70
N GLU A 78 -32.47 -10.06 7.32
CA GLU A 78 -33.34 -9.08 6.69
C GLU A 78 -32.61 -7.75 6.53
N ARG A 79 -32.84 -7.05 5.42
CA ARG A 79 -32.19 -5.77 5.12
C ARG A 79 -33.25 -4.72 4.86
N VAL A 80 -33.22 -3.64 5.62
CA VAL A 80 -34.07 -2.47 5.43
C VAL A 80 -33.20 -1.29 5.00
N LYS A 81 -33.52 -0.67 3.88
CA LYS A 81 -32.79 0.49 3.36
C LYS A 81 -33.07 1.72 4.23
N LEU A 82 -32.03 2.36 4.74
CA LEU A 82 -32.14 3.60 5.50
C LEU A 82 -32.01 4.82 4.56
N PRO A 83 -32.82 5.87 4.77
CA PRO A 83 -32.73 7.11 4.00
C PRO A 83 -31.43 7.85 4.34
N ARG A 84 -31.03 8.78 3.45
CA ARG A 84 -29.86 9.64 3.66
C ARG A 84 -30.05 10.66 4.79
N ASN A 85 -31.29 11.05 5.07
CA ASN A 85 -31.61 11.92 6.18
C ASN A 85 -31.49 11.14 7.49
N TYR A 86 -30.66 11.64 8.41
CA TYR A 86 -30.35 11.02 9.68
C TYR A 86 -31.56 10.89 10.60
N GLU A 87 -32.41 11.91 10.69
CA GLU A 87 -33.60 11.90 11.57
C GLU A 87 -34.60 10.85 11.11
N LYS A 88 -34.92 10.85 9.80
CA LYS A 88 -35.79 9.84 9.19
C LYS A 88 -35.23 8.42 9.35
N ALA A 89 -33.91 8.25 9.30
CA ALA A 89 -33.27 6.96 9.54
C ALA A 89 -33.43 6.50 10.99
N LEU A 90 -33.32 7.42 11.97
CA LEU A 90 -33.58 7.11 13.37
C LEU A 90 -35.04 6.69 13.62
N GLU A 91 -36.00 7.39 13.02
CA GLU A 91 -37.42 7.02 13.13
C GLU A 91 -37.70 5.62 12.57
N ILE A 92 -37.10 5.27 11.43
CA ILE A 92 -37.25 3.92 10.85
C ILE A 92 -36.64 2.86 11.75
N ILE A 93 -35.46 3.13 12.32
CA ILE A 93 -34.79 2.26 13.28
C ILE A 93 -35.68 2.05 14.52
N ASP A 94 -36.29 3.11 15.03
CA ASP A 94 -37.21 3.02 16.18
C ASP A 94 -38.46 2.21 15.87
N LYS A 95 -39.07 2.41 14.69
CA LYS A 95 -40.25 1.64 14.25
C LYS A 95 -39.95 0.15 14.12
N HIS A 96 -38.83 -0.23 13.51
CA HIS A 96 -38.48 -1.64 13.32
C HIS A 96 -37.98 -2.32 14.61
N MET A 97 -37.40 -1.56 15.55
CA MET A 97 -36.82 -2.12 16.77
C MET A 97 -37.61 -1.82 18.06
N MET A 98 -38.92 -1.56 17.97
CA MET A 98 -39.76 -1.27 19.15
C MET A 98 -39.70 -2.38 20.23
N TYR A 99 -39.74 -3.64 19.81
CA TYR A 99 -39.78 -4.81 20.72
C TYR A 99 -38.41 -5.47 20.95
N TRP A 100 -37.34 -4.72 20.72
CA TRP A 100 -35.96 -5.19 20.85
C TRP A 100 -35.35 -4.72 22.18
N PRO A 101 -34.31 -5.40 22.69
CA PRO A 101 -33.66 -4.98 23.92
C PRO A 101 -33.04 -3.58 23.75
N LYS A 102 -33.30 -2.70 24.72
CA LYS A 102 -32.86 -1.28 24.73
C LYS A 102 -31.36 -1.11 24.44
N PHE A 103 -30.53 -2.04 24.94
CA PHE A 103 -29.10 -2.07 24.68
C PHE A 103 -28.78 -2.13 23.17
N LEU A 104 -29.40 -3.06 22.43
CA LEU A 104 -29.19 -3.17 20.98
C LEU A 104 -29.73 -1.94 20.26
N VAL A 105 -30.89 -1.43 20.66
CA VAL A 105 -31.46 -0.21 20.06
C VAL A 105 -30.49 0.95 20.17
N HIS A 106 -30.00 1.21 21.38
CA HIS A 106 -29.06 2.29 21.65
C HIS A 106 -27.74 2.11 20.90
N LYS A 107 -27.15 0.90 20.93
CA LYS A 107 -25.88 0.63 20.23
C LYS A 107 -26.02 0.72 18.71
N THR A 108 -27.15 0.30 18.16
CA THR A 108 -27.44 0.43 16.73
C THR A 108 -27.59 1.90 16.32
N LYS A 109 -28.28 2.72 17.11
CA LYS A 109 -28.32 4.17 16.91
C LYS A 109 -26.91 4.79 16.98
N GLN A 110 -26.13 4.46 18.01
CA GLN A 110 -24.73 4.94 18.13
C GLN A 110 -23.89 4.55 16.91
N ARG A 111 -24.05 3.32 16.40
CA ARG A 111 -23.38 2.86 15.19
C ARG A 111 -23.81 3.67 13.97
N LEU A 112 -25.10 3.97 13.79
CA LEU A 112 -25.57 4.84 12.70
C LEU A 112 -24.86 6.19 12.75
N THR A 113 -24.81 6.82 13.93
CA THR A 113 -24.17 8.11 14.14
C THR A 113 -22.70 8.03 13.75
N LYS A 114 -21.96 7.03 14.26
CA LYS A 114 -20.54 6.87 13.98
C LYS A 114 -20.27 6.62 12.49
N MET A 115 -21.05 5.74 11.85
CA MET A 115 -20.94 5.47 10.41
C MET A 115 -21.21 6.73 9.57
N THR A 116 -22.23 7.51 9.94
CA THR A 116 -22.56 8.78 9.26
C THR A 116 -21.44 9.80 9.42
N GLN A 117 -20.90 9.95 10.64
CA GLN A 117 -19.74 10.82 10.91
C GLN A 117 -18.51 10.38 10.11
N MET A 118 -18.23 9.06 10.05
CA MET A 118 -17.13 8.53 9.25
C MET A 118 -17.31 8.87 7.77
N ARG A 119 -18.53 8.75 7.21
CA ARG A 119 -18.78 9.17 5.82
C ARG A 119 -18.55 10.66 5.59
N ILE A 120 -19.00 11.51 6.51
CA ILE A 120 -18.73 12.96 6.44
C ILE A 120 -17.22 13.22 6.47
N ARG A 121 -16.49 12.52 7.35
CA ARG A 121 -15.02 12.62 7.43
C ARG A 121 -14.35 12.15 6.13
N MET A 122 -14.77 11.02 5.55
CA MET A 122 -14.23 10.52 4.28
C MET A 122 -14.44 11.52 3.14
N ARG A 123 -15.62 12.16 3.05
CA ARG A 123 -15.87 13.22 2.06
C ARG A 123 -14.96 14.43 2.28
N LYS A 124 -14.82 14.88 3.54
CA LYS A 124 -13.92 15.98 3.89
C LYS A 124 -12.45 15.65 3.58
N LEU A 125 -12.04 14.40 3.79
CA LEU A 125 -10.69 13.93 3.48
C LEU A 125 -10.45 13.85 1.96
N ALA A 126 -11.42 13.39 1.19
CA ALA A 126 -11.33 13.33 -0.27
C ALA A 126 -11.28 14.73 -0.92
N LEU A 127 -11.90 15.73 -0.30
CA LEU A 127 -11.83 17.13 -0.74
C LEU A 127 -10.51 17.82 -0.38
N LYS A 128 -9.76 17.29 0.59
CA LYS A 128 -8.45 17.84 0.96
C LYS A 128 -7.39 17.28 0.03
N THR A 129 -6.68 18.17 -0.67
CA THR A 129 -5.45 17.81 -1.37
C THR A 129 -4.41 17.38 -0.35
N ARG A 130 -3.96 16.14 -0.44
CA ARG A 130 -2.85 15.61 0.36
C ARG A 130 -1.83 15.03 -0.59
N GLU A 131 -0.57 15.22 -0.25
CA GLU A 131 0.51 14.51 -0.90
C GLU A 131 0.31 13.01 -0.72
N LYS A 132 0.48 12.28 -1.81
CA LYS A 132 0.41 10.83 -1.79
C LYS A 132 1.78 10.34 -1.37
N ILE A 133 1.87 9.77 -0.16
CA ILE A 133 3.07 9.05 0.28
C ILE A 133 3.29 7.91 -0.71
N MET A 134 4.29 8.05 -1.58
CA MET A 134 4.73 6.99 -2.47
C MET A 134 5.92 6.30 -1.81
N THR A 135 5.84 4.99 -1.67
CA THR A 135 6.96 4.19 -1.18
C THR A 135 7.92 3.94 -2.33
N THR A 136 9.14 4.47 -2.25
CA THR A 136 10.24 4.06 -3.14
C THR A 136 10.78 2.70 -2.70
N PRO A 137 10.97 1.74 -3.62
CA PRO A 137 11.49 0.44 -3.26
C PRO A 137 12.95 0.55 -2.79
N ARG A 138 13.29 -0.20 -1.73
CA ARG A 138 14.62 -0.14 -1.09
C ARG A 138 15.77 -0.41 -2.06
N LYS A 139 15.54 -1.28 -3.06
CA LYS A 139 16.54 -1.61 -4.10
C LYS A 139 16.88 -0.42 -4.99
N GLU A 140 15.89 0.40 -5.38
CA GLU A 140 16.13 1.60 -6.18
C GLU A 140 16.91 2.64 -5.36
N LYS A 141 16.50 2.88 -4.10
CA LYS A 141 17.22 3.80 -3.21
C LYS A 141 18.70 3.43 -3.05
N LYS A 142 19.00 2.14 -2.84
CA LYS A 142 20.40 1.66 -2.76
C LYS A 142 21.15 1.83 -4.09
N ARG A 143 20.50 1.54 -5.22
CA ARG A 143 21.11 1.61 -6.55
C ARG A 143 21.34 3.04 -7.02
N GLU A 144 20.45 3.96 -6.67
CA GLU A 144 20.59 5.40 -6.95
C GLU A 144 21.73 5.99 -6.12
N ALA A 145 21.80 5.72 -4.81
CA ALA A 145 22.89 6.18 -3.95
C ALA A 145 24.28 5.71 -4.45
N ARG A 146 24.41 4.44 -4.85
CA ARG A 146 25.68 3.93 -5.44
C ARG A 146 26.02 4.60 -6.77
N ARG A 147 25.01 4.91 -7.59
CA ARG A 147 25.21 5.60 -8.87
C ARG A 147 25.59 7.06 -8.67
N GLU A 148 25.02 7.70 -7.65
CA GLU A 148 25.33 9.06 -7.23
C GLU A 148 26.77 9.17 -6.74
N GLU A 149 27.22 8.28 -5.83
CA GLU A 149 28.62 8.26 -5.37
C GLU A 149 29.60 8.03 -6.54
N LYS A 150 29.26 7.11 -7.45
CA LYS A 150 30.08 6.87 -8.65
C LYS A 150 30.12 8.09 -9.58
N ALA A 151 29.00 8.80 -9.73
CA ALA A 151 28.91 10.00 -10.54
C ALA A 151 29.68 11.16 -9.91
N GLU A 152 29.61 11.35 -8.60
CA GLU A 152 30.37 12.35 -7.85
C GLU A 152 31.88 12.14 -8.02
N ARG A 153 32.35 10.91 -7.81
CA ARG A 153 33.77 10.56 -7.97
C ARG A 153 34.24 10.74 -9.42
N ALA A 154 33.41 10.42 -10.41
CA ALA A 154 33.73 10.58 -11.83
C ALA A 154 33.71 12.04 -12.30
N ALA A 155 32.81 12.86 -11.76
CA ALA A 155 32.67 14.26 -12.14
C ALA A 155 33.85 15.13 -11.65
N ALA A 156 34.52 14.72 -10.56
CA ALA A 156 35.69 15.41 -9.99
C ALA A 156 35.53 16.94 -9.99
N LEU A 157 34.42 17.41 -9.42
CA LEU A 157 33.93 18.79 -9.59
C LEU A 157 34.98 19.84 -9.21
N ASP A 158 35.80 19.58 -8.19
CA ASP A 158 36.86 20.50 -7.75
C ASP A 158 37.82 20.88 -8.88
N LYS A 159 38.29 19.91 -9.68
CA LYS A 159 39.20 20.17 -10.80
C LYS A 159 38.52 20.95 -11.92
N SER A 160 37.25 20.67 -12.18
CA SER A 160 36.47 21.40 -13.17
C SER A 160 36.23 22.86 -12.75
N ILE A 161 36.00 23.08 -11.46
CA ILE A 161 35.81 24.41 -10.87
C ILE A 161 37.14 25.16 -10.86
N GLU A 162 38.26 24.53 -10.50
CA GLU A 162 39.59 25.14 -10.54
C GLU A 162 39.93 25.63 -11.95
N LYS A 163 39.74 24.79 -12.97
CA LYS A 163 39.94 25.18 -14.38
C LYS A 163 39.06 26.36 -14.78
N GLU A 164 37.77 26.34 -14.43
CA GLU A 164 36.86 27.46 -14.75
C GLU A 164 37.25 28.76 -14.02
N LEU A 165 37.70 28.67 -12.76
CA LEU A 165 38.16 29.82 -12.00
C LEU A 165 39.44 30.42 -12.56
N LEU A 166 40.39 29.58 -13.00
CA LEU A 166 41.61 30.02 -13.67
C LEU A 166 41.30 30.66 -15.02
N GLU A 167 40.42 30.07 -15.83
CA GLU A 167 39.98 30.65 -17.11
C GLU A 167 39.29 32.01 -16.90
N ARG A 168 38.43 32.15 -15.89
CA ARG A 168 37.78 33.43 -15.55
C ARG A 168 38.77 34.47 -15.04
N LEU A 169 39.78 34.05 -14.28
CA LEU A 169 40.87 34.92 -13.83
C LEU A 169 41.70 35.40 -15.02
N GLN A 170 42.04 34.51 -15.94
CA GLN A 170 42.78 34.82 -17.16
C GLN A 170 41.99 35.73 -18.11
N GLN A 171 40.68 35.56 -18.20
CA GLN A 171 39.77 36.43 -18.96
C GLN A 171 39.56 37.81 -18.30
N GLY A 172 40.10 38.05 -17.09
CA GLY A 172 40.02 39.33 -16.40
C GLY A 172 38.62 39.68 -15.90
N VAL A 173 37.78 38.67 -15.60
CA VAL A 173 36.41 38.86 -15.11
C VAL A 173 36.40 39.49 -13.70
N TYR A 174 37.44 39.23 -12.92
CA TYR A 174 37.67 39.82 -11.61
C TYR A 174 38.59 41.05 -11.79
N GLY A 175 38.13 42.25 -11.40
CA GLY A 175 38.79 43.52 -11.73
C GLY A 175 40.22 43.71 -11.19
N ASP A 176 40.79 44.88 -11.46
CA ASP A 176 42.24 45.16 -11.52
C ASP A 176 43.00 45.31 -10.17
N ILE A 177 42.39 44.99 -9.03
CA ILE A 177 43.04 45.17 -7.72
C ILE A 177 42.89 43.92 -6.87
N TYR A 178 43.73 42.94 -7.17
CA TYR A 178 44.00 41.82 -6.26
C TYR A 178 45.51 41.71 -6.05
N ASN A 179 45.94 41.83 -4.79
CA ASN A 179 47.33 41.64 -4.38
C ASN A 179 47.61 40.14 -4.25
N TYR A 180 47.69 39.43 -5.37
CA TYR A 180 48.11 38.03 -5.36
C TYR A 180 49.61 37.95 -5.05
N PRO A 181 50.04 37.04 -4.16
CA PRO A 181 51.46 36.73 -4.01
C PRO A 181 52.01 36.26 -5.36
N VAL A 182 52.83 37.10 -6.01
CA VAL A 182 53.39 36.88 -7.38
C VAL A 182 54.07 35.52 -7.53
N LYS A 183 54.64 35.00 -6.43
CA LYS A 183 55.31 33.71 -6.39
C LYS A 183 54.37 32.51 -6.47
N GLU A 184 53.12 32.66 -6.04
CA GLU A 184 52.11 31.59 -6.09
C GLU A 184 51.40 31.60 -7.45
N TYR A 185 51.13 32.79 -7.98
CA TYR A 185 50.57 32.98 -9.31
C TYR A 185 51.45 32.41 -10.43
N ASN A 186 52.75 32.75 -10.44
CA ASN A 186 53.67 32.23 -11.45
C ASN A 186 53.88 30.71 -11.35
N LYS A 187 53.82 30.14 -10.14
CA LYS A 187 53.90 28.68 -9.97
C LYS A 187 52.70 27.96 -10.57
N VAL A 188 51.50 28.54 -10.48
CA VAL A 188 50.29 27.95 -11.06
C VAL A 188 50.32 28.04 -12.58
N LEU A 189 50.79 29.16 -13.14
CA LEU A 189 51.03 29.30 -14.60
C LEU A 189 52.09 28.32 -15.13
N ASP A 190 53.21 28.16 -14.42
CA ASP A 190 54.27 27.21 -14.80
C ASP A 190 53.80 25.74 -14.70
N ILE A 191 52.88 25.43 -13.76
CA ILE A 191 52.27 24.10 -13.62
C ILE A 191 51.26 23.83 -14.75
N GLU A 192 50.48 24.82 -15.17
CA GLU A 192 49.57 24.68 -16.32
C GLU A 192 50.32 24.51 -17.65
N GLU A 193 51.37 25.30 -17.90
CA GLU A 193 52.22 25.13 -19.11
C GLU A 193 52.98 23.80 -19.09
N GLY A 194 53.40 23.32 -17.90
CA GLY A 194 54.01 22.01 -17.72
C GLY A 194 53.05 20.82 -17.87
N GLN A 195 51.77 20.99 -17.51
CA GLN A 195 50.73 19.97 -17.67
C GLN A 195 50.25 19.87 -19.13
N ALA A 196 50.12 21.00 -19.84
CA ALA A 196 49.78 21.03 -21.26
C ALA A 196 50.84 20.35 -22.15
N ALA A 197 52.12 20.41 -21.76
CA ALA A 197 53.20 19.69 -22.46
C ALA A 197 53.26 18.18 -22.14
N SER A 198 52.50 17.70 -21.15
CA SER A 198 52.44 16.29 -20.76
C SER A 198 51.15 15.58 -21.18
N GLU A 199 50.12 16.33 -21.60
CA GLU A 199 48.84 15.78 -22.10
C GLU A 199 48.93 15.25 -23.55
N ASP A 200 49.94 15.64 -24.34
CA ASP A 200 50.10 15.18 -25.74
C ASP A 200 50.79 13.81 -25.91
N GLU A 201 51.37 13.23 -24.84
CA GLU A 201 52.01 11.89 -24.88
C GLU A 201 51.40 10.86 -23.93
N MET A 202 50.36 11.20 -23.16
CA MET A 202 49.63 10.23 -22.36
C MET A 202 48.33 9.87 -23.07
N GLU A 203 48.42 8.94 -24.04
CA GLU A 203 47.26 8.12 -24.40
C GLU A 203 46.60 7.69 -23.08
N PRO A 204 45.28 7.91 -22.88
CA PRO A 204 44.60 7.29 -21.76
C PRO A 204 44.62 5.80 -22.07
N GLU A 205 45.66 5.11 -21.60
CA GLU A 205 45.61 3.68 -21.45
C GLU A 205 44.37 3.44 -20.61
N ILE A 206 43.33 2.91 -21.26
CA ILE A 206 42.16 2.42 -20.60
C ILE A 206 42.68 1.21 -19.84
N GLU A 207 43.26 1.48 -18.67
CA GLU A 207 43.41 0.52 -17.62
C GLU A 207 41.97 0.08 -17.39
N TYR A 208 41.62 -1.05 -17.99
CA TYR A 208 40.56 -1.86 -17.47
C TYR A 208 40.94 -2.02 -16.02
N VAL A 209 40.28 -1.25 -15.14
CA VAL A 209 40.07 -1.66 -13.78
C VAL A 209 39.42 -3.02 -13.97
N GLU A 210 40.24 -4.08 -13.95
CA GLU A 210 39.81 -5.43 -13.68
C GLU A 210 38.80 -5.24 -12.57
N GLY A 211 37.55 -5.55 -12.90
CA GLY A 211 36.46 -5.44 -11.96
C GLY A 211 36.97 -6.06 -10.68
N TYR A 212 36.96 -5.28 -9.61
CA TYR A 212 36.97 -5.82 -8.27
C TYR A 212 35.72 -6.70 -8.14
N ASP A 213 35.82 -7.89 -8.71
CA ASP A 213 35.09 -9.12 -8.40
C ASP A 213 35.38 -9.52 -6.94
N GLU A 214 36.38 -8.90 -6.30
CA GLU A 214 36.72 -9.10 -4.89
C GLU A 214 35.93 -8.19 -3.91
N LEU A 215 34.81 -7.60 -4.37
CA LEU A 215 33.71 -7.18 -3.48
C LEU A 215 32.38 -7.87 -3.85
N GLU A 216 32.43 -8.85 -4.77
CA GLU A 216 31.29 -9.70 -5.16
C GLU A 216 31.27 -11.05 -4.38
N GLU A 217 32.06 -11.22 -3.32
CA GLU A 217 32.09 -12.50 -2.58
C GLU A 217 32.07 -12.39 -1.03
N GLY A 218 31.35 -11.42 -0.47
CA GLY A 218 31.42 -11.19 0.99
C GLY A 218 30.14 -10.94 1.81
N GLU A 219 29.02 -10.47 1.25
CA GLU A 219 27.97 -9.94 2.15
C GLU A 219 26.52 -9.94 1.64
N ASP A 220 26.10 -10.90 0.81
CA ASP A 220 24.65 -11.16 0.59
C ASP A 220 24.33 -12.62 0.12
N VAL A 221 25.02 -13.62 0.67
CA VAL A 221 24.64 -15.05 0.50
C VAL A 221 23.93 -15.61 1.75
N GLU A 222 23.87 -14.86 2.86
CA GLU A 222 23.29 -15.32 4.13
C GLU A 222 21.78 -15.08 4.30
N ASP A 223 20.97 -14.97 3.24
CA ASP A 223 19.51 -15.00 3.39
C ASP A 223 18.78 -15.83 2.31
N PHE A 224 19.50 -16.78 1.70
CA PHE A 224 18.91 -17.77 0.77
C PHE A 224 19.15 -19.24 1.16
N ASP A 225 19.77 -19.53 2.32
CA ASP A 225 19.97 -20.93 2.80
C ASP A 225 19.00 -21.37 3.91
N GLY A 226 17.82 -20.73 3.98
CA GLY A 226 16.74 -21.09 4.91
C GLY A 226 15.83 -22.24 4.45
N LEU A 227 16.21 -23.04 3.45
CA LEU A 227 15.34 -24.10 2.92
C LEU A 227 16.08 -25.43 2.69
N ALA A 228 16.61 -26.01 3.78
CA ALA A 228 16.93 -27.43 3.87
C ALA A 228 16.20 -28.08 5.05
N ILE A 229 14.94 -28.46 4.84
CA ILE A 229 14.45 -29.76 5.33
C ILE A 229 13.79 -30.44 4.15
N SER A 230 14.65 -31.10 3.35
CA SER A 230 14.26 -32.23 2.52
C SER A 230 13.62 -33.26 3.45
N GLN A 231 12.29 -33.35 3.36
CA GLN A 231 11.48 -34.32 4.05
C GLN A 231 11.75 -35.69 3.41
N SER A 232 12.72 -36.42 3.98
CA SER A 232 12.90 -37.84 3.73
C SER A 232 11.69 -38.59 4.30
N HIS A 233 10.69 -38.83 3.47
CA HIS A 233 9.61 -39.76 3.75
C HIS A 233 9.81 -41.02 2.90
N VAL A 234 10.71 -41.88 3.37
CA VAL A 234 10.68 -43.31 3.07
C VAL A 234 9.68 -43.91 4.03
N ASP A 235 8.52 -44.35 3.54
CA ASP A 235 7.75 -45.40 4.20
C ASP A 235 7.53 -46.51 3.18
N TYR A 236 8.02 -47.69 3.56
CA TYR A 236 7.78 -48.96 2.92
C TYR A 236 6.35 -49.42 3.24
N ASP A 237 5.61 -49.72 2.17
CA ASP A 237 4.83 -50.94 1.93
C ASP A 237 4.39 -51.79 3.15
N ASN A 238 3.08 -51.86 3.36
CA ASN A 238 2.38 -53.13 3.61
C ASN A 238 0.90 -53.00 3.22
N GLY A 239 0.42 -53.90 2.35
CA GLY A 239 -0.92 -53.88 1.76
C GLY A 239 -2.01 -54.68 2.49
N GLU A 240 -3.24 -54.50 2.00
CA GLU A 240 -4.36 -55.46 1.84
C GLU A 240 -5.62 -54.64 1.46
N THR A 241 -6.01 -54.60 0.18
CA THR A 241 -7.05 -55.41 -0.51
C THR A 241 -8.51 -55.14 -0.08
N ASP A 242 -9.30 -54.62 -1.04
CA ASP A 242 -10.66 -54.98 -1.51
C ASP A 242 -11.29 -53.68 -2.10
N GLY A 243 -11.59 -53.52 -3.38
CA GLY A 243 -12.30 -54.43 -4.27
C GLY A 243 -13.74 -53.88 -4.45
N ASP A 244 -13.99 -53.01 -5.43
CA ASP A 244 -14.93 -53.28 -6.54
C ASP A 244 -15.02 -52.10 -7.53
N ASP A 245 -15.20 -52.48 -8.78
CA ASP A 245 -15.15 -51.73 -10.03
C ASP A 245 -16.57 -51.29 -10.45
N GLU A 246 -16.70 -50.18 -11.19
CA GLU A 246 -17.57 -50.14 -12.38
C GLU A 246 -17.44 -48.80 -13.15
N GLU A 247 -17.24 -48.97 -14.45
CA GLU A 247 -16.99 -48.01 -15.53
C GLU A 247 -18.09 -46.95 -15.75
N VAL A 248 -17.78 -45.84 -16.44
CA VAL A 248 -18.32 -45.49 -17.79
C VAL A 248 -17.55 -44.29 -18.39
N GLU A 249 -17.15 -44.47 -19.64
CA GLU A 249 -16.44 -43.62 -20.62
C GLU A 249 -16.94 -42.17 -20.89
N PRO A 250 -16.08 -41.29 -21.45
CA PRO A 250 -16.40 -39.92 -21.85
C PRO A 250 -16.69 -39.78 -23.36
N THR A 251 -17.78 -39.11 -23.75
CA THR A 251 -18.03 -38.76 -25.16
C THR A 251 -17.70 -37.32 -25.49
N ALA A 252 -16.77 -37.14 -26.43
CA ALA A 252 -16.47 -35.91 -27.14
C ALA A 252 -17.51 -35.59 -28.23
N GLY A 253 -17.77 -34.29 -28.46
CA GLY A 253 -18.57 -33.80 -29.59
C GLY A 253 -18.08 -32.43 -30.06
N LYS A 254 -17.24 -32.41 -31.09
CA LYS A 254 -16.83 -31.23 -31.88
C LYS A 254 -17.96 -30.76 -32.82
N ARG A 255 -17.79 -29.52 -33.32
CA ARG A 255 -18.33 -28.88 -34.56
C ARG A 255 -19.46 -27.87 -34.29
N VAL A 256 -19.54 -26.65 -34.84
CA VAL A 256 -18.84 -26.02 -35.97
C VAL A 256 -19.03 -24.48 -35.94
N ARG A 257 -18.07 -23.82 -36.57
CA ARG A 257 -17.89 -22.38 -36.89
C ARG A 257 -18.92 -21.86 -37.92
N LYS A 258 -19.44 -20.62 -37.75
CA LYS A 258 -19.68 -19.68 -38.87
C LYS A 258 -20.00 -18.26 -38.39
N GLU A 259 -19.21 -17.31 -38.88
CA GLU A 259 -19.44 -15.87 -38.85
C GLU A 259 -20.49 -15.45 -39.90
N ALA A 260 -21.18 -14.34 -39.64
CA ALA A 260 -21.08 -13.06 -40.38
C ALA A 260 -22.43 -12.39 -40.74
N THR A 261 -22.45 -11.06 -40.50
CA THR A 261 -23.25 -9.99 -41.14
C THR A 261 -24.75 -9.92 -40.83
N SER A 262 -25.46 -8.79 -40.79
CA SER A 262 -25.20 -7.34 -40.78
C SER A 262 -26.58 -6.70 -40.66
N SER A 263 -26.78 -5.65 -39.86
CA SER A 263 -27.94 -4.76 -40.02
C SER A 263 -27.63 -3.37 -39.47
N LEU A 264 -27.28 -2.50 -40.41
CA LEU A 264 -27.15 -1.05 -40.29
C LEU A 264 -28.45 -0.42 -39.79
N ARG A 265 -28.36 0.52 -38.83
CA ARG A 265 -29.12 1.77 -38.87
C ARG A 265 -28.25 2.94 -38.42
N LYS A 266 -27.94 3.79 -39.41
CA LYS A 266 -27.42 5.15 -39.31
C LYS A 266 -28.35 6.04 -38.50
N PHE A 267 -27.79 6.90 -37.64
CA PHE A 267 -28.06 8.34 -37.63
C PHE A 267 -26.77 9.07 -37.22
N GLU A 268 -26.21 9.82 -38.18
CA GLU A 268 -25.29 10.96 -38.04
C GLU A 268 -26.03 12.12 -37.32
N LYS A 269 -25.47 13.20 -36.76
CA LYS A 269 -24.16 13.84 -36.45
C LYS A 269 -24.58 15.05 -35.53
N ASP A 270 -23.79 15.59 -34.59
CA ASP A 270 -22.80 16.66 -34.81
C ASP A 270 -22.09 17.01 -33.46
N GLU A 271 -20.77 16.79 -33.39
CA GLU A 271 -19.65 17.75 -33.13
C GLU A 271 -19.61 18.70 -31.89
N PRO A 272 -18.43 19.23 -31.47
CA PRO A 272 -17.76 18.78 -30.24
C PRO A 272 -17.43 19.90 -29.23
N GLY A 273 -17.36 19.53 -27.94
CA GLY A 273 -16.89 20.41 -26.87
C GLY A 273 -15.48 20.07 -26.42
N THR A 274 -14.49 20.81 -26.91
CA THR A 274 -13.09 20.81 -26.48
C THR A 274 -12.96 21.06 -24.98
N LYS A 275 -12.41 20.09 -24.24
CA LYS A 275 -11.86 20.32 -22.89
C LYS A 275 -10.44 19.81 -22.81
N LEU A 276 -9.52 20.73 -23.04
CA LEU A 276 -8.10 20.64 -22.70
C LEU A 276 -7.96 20.19 -21.24
N LYS A 277 -7.50 18.96 -21.03
CA LYS A 277 -7.03 18.50 -19.71
C LYS A 277 -5.72 19.23 -19.41
N LYS A 278 -5.79 20.29 -18.61
CA LYS A 278 -4.61 20.89 -17.97
C LYS A 278 -3.91 19.79 -17.18
N ARG A 279 -2.68 19.45 -17.58
CA ARG A 279 -1.78 18.63 -16.76
C ARG A 279 -1.50 19.42 -15.48
N ALA A 280 -1.90 18.87 -14.34
CA ALA A 280 -1.50 19.40 -13.04
C ALA A 280 0.02 19.26 -12.95
N ARG A 281 0.74 20.38 -12.86
CA ARG A 281 2.17 20.38 -12.51
C ARG A 281 2.26 19.84 -11.09
N VAL A 282 2.85 18.66 -10.94
CA VAL A 282 3.29 18.14 -9.64
C VAL A 282 4.53 18.96 -9.30
N LEU A 283 4.43 19.84 -8.30
CA LEU A 283 5.62 20.38 -7.65
C LEU A 283 6.14 19.24 -6.77
N VAL A 284 7.31 18.71 -7.11
CA VAL A 284 8.07 17.81 -6.23
C VAL A 284 9.11 18.69 -5.59
N GLU A 285 8.85 19.15 -4.37
CA GLU A 285 9.90 19.68 -3.50
C GLU A 285 10.54 18.47 -2.82
N VAL A 286 11.81 18.23 -3.12
CA VAL A 286 12.66 17.28 -2.40
C VAL A 286 13.23 18.07 -1.23
N GLU A 287 12.65 17.93 -0.04
CA GLU A 287 13.26 18.44 1.19
C GLU A 287 14.62 17.76 1.36
N HIS A 288 15.69 18.56 1.27
CA HIS A 288 17.00 18.16 1.78
C HIS A 288 16.94 18.33 3.30
N GLU A 289 17.30 17.28 4.03
CA GLU A 289 17.39 17.32 5.49
C GLU A 289 18.58 18.22 5.87
N ASP A 290 18.31 19.52 6.07
CA ASP A 290 19.26 20.42 6.72
C ASP A 290 19.39 20.00 8.20
N VAL A 291 20.58 19.50 8.53
CA VAL A 291 20.98 19.09 9.88
C VAL A 291 21.19 20.34 10.72
N ASP A 292 20.14 20.81 11.40
CA ASP A 292 20.28 21.83 12.42
C ASP A 292 20.90 21.24 13.70
N GLU A 293 22.20 21.51 13.86
CA GLU A 293 22.97 21.30 15.07
C GLU A 293 22.30 21.97 16.28
N ARG A 294 21.77 21.15 17.20
CA ARG A 294 21.39 21.61 18.54
C ARG A 294 22.65 22.01 19.32
N GLN A 295 22.93 23.32 19.34
CA GLN A 295 23.84 23.90 20.31
C GLN A 295 23.31 23.67 21.74
N LYS A 296 24.07 22.92 22.54
CA LYS A 296 23.89 22.81 23.99
C LYS A 296 24.32 24.13 24.62
N ALA A 297 23.37 24.86 25.22
CA ALA A 297 23.71 25.95 26.13
C ALA A 297 24.14 25.35 27.48
N ALA A 298 25.41 25.55 27.82
CA ALA A 298 25.90 25.48 29.19
C ALA A 298 25.94 26.91 29.74
N HIS A 299 25.11 27.20 30.74
CA HIS A 299 25.43 28.02 31.92
C HIS A 299 24.28 27.94 32.92
#